data_AF-A0A7G9QRN5-F1
#
_entry.id   AF-A0A7G9QRN5-F1
#
_cell.length_a   1.000
_cell.length_b   1.000
_cell.length_c   1.000
_cell.angle_alpha   90.00
_cell.angle_beta   90.00
_cell.angle_gamma   90.00
#
_symmetry.space_group_name_H-M   'P 1'
#
loop_
_entity.id
_entity.type
_entity.pdbx_description
1 polymer ?
#
loop_
_entity_poly.entity_id
_entity_poly.type
_entity_poly.pdbx_seq_one_letter_code
_entity_poly.pdbx_strand_id
1 'polypeptide(L)'
;MSTPSPSRPASGSKIVSPHQGTLAVLDGMKPNALSSVPDAGPKPPWLRVRLPNGAKYREVMDIVTSHKLSTVCAESKCPNIAECWERGTATLMLMGSVCTRACKFCSVNTGNPKGWLDPLEPAHVADAVALMGLKYVVLTSVDRDDLPDLGAQHYANCIRAIHLRMPETAVEALTPDFQGKLDLVATVLDAGLATFAQNLETVERLTHPVRDPRAGYRQTLDVLKFAKRHAPDTITKTSLMLGLGETDAEIEQALDDIRAADVDVVTMGQYMRPTKNHLPVERFVSPDEFHAYRELALSKGFLEAVSGPLVRSSYRAERVLEQDNVGLEDTADAHKEKILDAIRESSATMRSLRC
;
A
#
# COMPACT_ATOMS: atom_id res chain seq x y z
N MET A 1 -41.15 7.34 -6.50
CA MET A 1 -40.81 6.39 -5.42
C MET A 1 -39.39 5.92 -5.67
N SER A 2 -38.40 6.49 -4.96
CA SER A 2 -37.02 6.04 -5.10
C SER A 2 -36.93 4.61 -4.59
N THR A 3 -36.56 3.68 -5.47
CA THR A 3 -36.22 2.32 -5.08
C THR A 3 -35.14 2.40 -4.00
N PRO A 4 -35.31 1.76 -2.83
CA PRO A 4 -34.25 1.72 -1.84
C PRO A 4 -33.03 1.05 -2.49
N SER A 5 -31.92 1.78 -2.51
CA SER A 5 -30.63 1.22 -2.93
C SER A 5 -30.38 -0.05 -2.11
N PRO A 6 -30.03 -1.19 -2.74
CA PRO A 6 -29.76 -2.41 -2.00
C PRO A 6 -28.68 -2.14 -0.95
N SER A 7 -28.95 -2.48 0.30
CA SER A 7 -28.01 -2.29 1.40
C SER A 7 -26.68 -2.96 1.05
N ARG A 8 -25.58 -2.20 1.06
CA ARG A 8 -24.24 -2.71 0.80
C ARG A 8 -23.97 -3.90 1.73
N PRO A 9 -23.49 -5.05 1.23
CA PRO A 9 -23.16 -6.20 2.08
C PRO A 9 -22.16 -5.81 3.18
N ALA A 10 -22.32 -6.41 4.37
CA ALA A 10 -21.41 -6.15 5.48
C ALA A 10 -20.04 -6.82 5.25
N SER A 11 -18.97 -6.20 5.75
CA SER A 11 -17.61 -6.77 5.72
C SER A 11 -17.58 -8.19 6.28
N GLY A 12 -16.92 -9.11 5.58
CA GLY A 12 -16.88 -10.53 5.90
C GLY A 12 -18.02 -11.38 5.32
N SER A 13 -19.00 -10.77 4.64
CA SER A 13 -20.06 -11.49 3.94
C SER A 13 -19.53 -12.16 2.66
N LYS A 14 -20.18 -13.25 2.22
CA LYS A 14 -19.91 -13.83 0.90
C LYS A 14 -20.53 -12.96 -0.18
N ILE A 15 -19.74 -12.63 -1.21
CA ILE A 15 -20.17 -11.89 -2.39
C ILE A 15 -19.69 -12.59 -3.66
N VAL A 16 -20.29 -12.24 -4.80
CA VAL A 16 -19.70 -12.51 -6.12
C VAL A 16 -19.03 -11.21 -6.55
N SER A 17 -17.73 -11.25 -6.84
CA SER A 17 -16.97 -10.06 -7.18
C SER A 17 -17.54 -9.40 -8.44
N PRO A 18 -17.72 -8.07 -8.43
CA PRO A 18 -18.08 -7.33 -9.62
C PRO A 18 -17.05 -7.60 -10.73
N HIS A 19 -17.51 -7.74 -11.97
CA HIS A 19 -16.70 -7.96 -13.18
C HIS A 19 -15.99 -9.33 -13.30
N GLN A 20 -15.44 -9.91 -12.23
CA GLN A 20 -14.75 -11.22 -12.32
C GLN A 20 -15.67 -12.41 -12.05
N GLY A 21 -16.85 -12.22 -11.45
CA GLY A 21 -17.78 -13.31 -11.17
C GLY A 21 -17.26 -14.32 -10.13
N THR A 22 -16.28 -13.94 -9.32
CA THR A 22 -15.60 -14.84 -8.38
C THR A 22 -16.29 -14.80 -7.01
N LEU A 23 -16.59 -15.97 -6.43
CA LEU A 23 -17.08 -16.05 -5.05
C LEU A 23 -15.96 -15.67 -4.07
N ALA A 24 -16.19 -14.64 -3.26
CA ALA A 24 -15.19 -14.11 -2.33
C ALA A 24 -15.80 -13.68 -0.99
N VAL A 25 -14.94 -13.50 0.01
CA VAL A 25 -15.25 -12.84 1.28
C VAL A 25 -14.99 -11.35 1.10
N LEU A 26 -16.03 -10.54 1.24
CA LEU A 26 -15.92 -9.08 1.17
C LEU A 26 -14.98 -8.57 2.26
N ASP A 27 -14.04 -7.70 1.90
CA ASP A 27 -12.98 -7.19 2.79
C ASP A 27 -12.06 -8.28 3.37
N GLY A 28 -11.96 -9.45 2.74
CA GLY A 28 -10.97 -10.51 3.02
C GLY A 28 -11.20 -11.35 4.29
N MET A 29 -11.76 -10.75 5.34
CA MET A 29 -11.83 -11.35 6.67
C MET A 29 -13.28 -11.58 7.13
N LYS A 30 -13.61 -12.84 7.42
CA LYS A 30 -14.87 -13.22 8.08
C LYS A 30 -14.87 -12.77 9.54
N PRO A 31 -16.05 -12.57 10.15
CA PRO A 31 -16.16 -12.37 11.59
C PRO A 31 -15.42 -13.48 12.36
N ASN A 32 -14.64 -13.10 13.35
CA ASN A 32 -13.77 -13.99 14.13
C ASN A 32 -13.59 -13.45 15.55
N ALA A 33 -12.76 -14.11 16.37
CA ALA A 33 -12.54 -13.72 17.77
C ALA A 33 -12.00 -12.28 17.94
N LEU A 34 -11.29 -11.74 16.94
CA LEU A 34 -10.77 -10.37 16.96
C LEU A 34 -11.86 -9.33 16.66
N SER A 35 -13.02 -9.74 16.12
CA SER A 35 -14.12 -8.83 15.75
C SER A 35 -14.70 -8.03 16.90
N SER A 36 -14.47 -8.46 18.15
CA SER A 36 -14.88 -7.79 19.37
C SER A 36 -13.72 -7.13 20.14
N VAL A 37 -12.48 -7.31 19.68
CA VAL A 37 -11.30 -6.71 20.33
C VAL A 37 -11.17 -5.27 19.85
N PRO A 38 -11.16 -4.27 20.76
CA PRO A 38 -10.97 -2.87 20.39
C PRO A 38 -9.52 -2.60 19.98
N ASP A 39 -9.31 -1.50 19.27
CA ASP A 39 -7.96 -0.95 19.06
C ASP A 39 -7.41 -0.38 20.38
N ALA A 40 -6.11 -0.13 20.45
CA ALA A 40 -5.40 0.41 21.63
C ALA A 40 -5.97 1.74 22.15
N GLY A 41 -6.77 2.44 21.33
CA GLY A 41 -7.46 3.66 21.74
C GLY A 41 -8.25 4.29 20.61
N PRO A 42 -8.86 5.46 20.85
CA PRO A 42 -9.48 6.24 19.80
C PRO A 42 -8.43 6.74 18.80
N LYS A 43 -8.81 6.80 17.52
CA LYS A 43 -7.94 7.30 16.45
C LYS A 43 -7.45 8.73 16.75
N PRO A 44 -6.13 8.94 16.89
CA PRO A 44 -5.57 10.24 17.25
C PRO A 44 -5.76 11.29 16.14
N PRO A 45 -5.67 12.59 16.46
CA PRO A 45 -5.92 13.68 15.51
C PRO A 45 -5.04 13.63 14.26
N TRP A 46 -3.76 13.29 14.38
CA TRP A 46 -2.81 13.26 13.26
C TRP A 46 -3.09 12.17 12.21
N LEU A 47 -3.97 11.21 12.51
CA LEU A 47 -4.40 10.19 11.54
C LEU A 47 -5.73 10.54 10.85
N ARG A 48 -6.38 11.64 11.23
CA ARG A 48 -7.67 12.04 10.64
C ARG A 48 -7.43 12.69 9.28
N VAL A 49 -8.03 12.13 8.25
CA VAL A 49 -7.98 12.66 6.88
C VAL A 49 -9.35 13.17 6.45
N ARG A 50 -9.35 14.12 5.50
CA ARG A 50 -10.58 14.58 4.86
C ARG A 50 -11.05 13.56 3.84
N LEU A 51 -12.37 13.39 3.71
CA LEU A 51 -12.93 12.50 2.70
C LEU A 51 -12.71 13.09 1.28
N PRO A 52 -12.44 12.25 0.27
CA PRO A 52 -12.28 12.69 -1.11
C PRO A 52 -13.56 13.36 -1.63
N ASN A 53 -13.48 14.60 -2.11
CA ASN A 53 -14.58 15.29 -2.78
C ASN A 53 -14.10 16.18 -3.96
N GLY A 54 -13.45 15.57 -4.95
CA GLY A 54 -12.90 16.29 -6.11
C GLY A 54 -13.48 15.86 -7.46
N ALA A 55 -13.40 16.75 -8.46
CA ALA A 55 -13.72 16.41 -9.85
C ALA A 55 -12.72 15.37 -10.42
N LYS A 56 -11.42 15.54 -10.13
CA LYS A 56 -10.37 14.61 -10.56
C LYS A 56 -10.57 13.21 -9.98
N TYR A 57 -11.08 13.11 -8.76
CA TYR A 57 -11.44 11.83 -8.16
C TYR A 57 -12.48 11.06 -8.99
N ARG A 58 -13.53 11.75 -9.44
CA ARG A 58 -14.58 11.14 -10.29
C ARG A 58 -14.03 10.72 -11.65
N GLU A 59 -13.23 11.57 -12.27
CA GLU A 59 -12.58 11.28 -13.56
C GLU A 59 -11.74 10.00 -13.49
N VAL A 60 -10.89 9.85 -12.46
CA VAL A 60 -10.07 8.65 -12.28
C VAL A 60 -10.94 7.41 -11.99
N MET A 61 -11.98 7.55 -11.16
CA MET A 61 -12.95 6.46 -10.94
C MET A 61 -13.63 6.01 -12.23
N ASP A 62 -14.03 6.94 -13.09
CA ASP A 62 -14.71 6.67 -14.36
C ASP A 62 -13.76 5.95 -15.33
N ILE A 63 -12.50 6.37 -15.41
CA ILE A 63 -11.47 5.69 -16.21
C ILE A 63 -11.27 4.25 -15.71
N VAL A 64 -11.06 4.05 -14.40
CA VAL A 64 -10.85 2.73 -13.80
C VAL A 64 -12.05 1.81 -14.09
N THR A 65 -13.27 2.31 -13.88
CA THR A 65 -14.50 1.52 -14.05
C THR A 65 -14.76 1.18 -15.51
N SER A 66 -14.61 2.15 -16.43
CA SER A 66 -14.82 1.94 -17.87
C SER A 66 -13.83 0.96 -18.48
N HIS A 67 -12.61 0.88 -17.92
CA HIS A 67 -11.56 -0.04 -18.35
C HIS A 67 -11.56 -1.37 -17.57
N LYS A 68 -12.58 -1.61 -16.71
CA LYS A 68 -12.71 -2.83 -15.89
C LYS A 68 -11.49 -3.10 -14.99
N LEU A 69 -10.79 -2.05 -14.59
CA LEU A 69 -9.61 -2.14 -13.74
C LEU A 69 -9.98 -2.07 -12.26
N SER A 70 -9.03 -2.44 -11.41
CA SER A 70 -9.10 -2.25 -9.95
C SER A 70 -8.00 -1.30 -9.49
N THR A 71 -8.19 -0.64 -8.36
CA THR A 71 -7.12 0.14 -7.69
C THR A 71 -7.00 -0.31 -6.25
N VAL A 72 -5.77 -0.49 -5.78
CA VAL A 72 -5.54 -0.78 -4.35
C VAL A 72 -6.01 0.38 -3.49
N CYS A 73 -6.01 1.60 -4.03
CA CYS A 73 -6.51 2.79 -3.34
C CYS A 73 -7.97 2.61 -2.90
N ALA A 74 -8.83 2.10 -3.79
CA ALA A 74 -10.23 1.83 -3.50
C ALA A 74 -10.42 0.56 -2.66
N GLU A 75 -9.78 -0.54 -3.06
CA GLU A 75 -9.96 -1.86 -2.43
C GLU A 75 -9.37 -1.94 -1.02
N SER A 76 -8.33 -1.15 -0.72
CA SER A 76 -7.68 -1.07 0.60
C SER A 76 -8.11 0.13 1.44
N LYS A 77 -9.17 0.86 1.03
CA LYS A 77 -9.73 2.00 1.78
C LYS A 77 -8.67 3.06 2.10
N CYS A 78 -7.83 3.39 1.11
CA CYS A 78 -6.66 4.23 1.31
C CYS A 78 -7.05 5.65 1.75
N PRO A 79 -6.48 6.18 2.85
CA PRO A 79 -6.77 7.54 3.30
C PRO A 79 -6.23 8.63 2.35
N ASN A 80 -5.28 8.29 1.48
CA ASN A 80 -4.57 9.24 0.62
C ASN A 80 -5.13 9.32 -0.82
N ILE A 81 -6.22 8.60 -1.12
CA ILE A 81 -6.73 8.43 -2.49
C ILE A 81 -7.00 9.77 -3.19
N ALA A 82 -7.52 10.77 -2.48
CA ALA A 82 -7.80 12.09 -3.04
C ALA A 82 -6.50 12.80 -3.46
N GLU A 83 -5.54 12.83 -2.53
CA GLU A 83 -4.28 13.56 -2.72
C GLU A 83 -3.44 12.95 -3.85
N CYS A 84 -3.28 11.62 -3.86
CA CYS A 84 -2.49 10.96 -4.90
C CYS A 84 -3.08 11.21 -6.30
N TRP A 85 -4.41 11.13 -6.43
CA TRP A 85 -5.06 11.27 -7.73
C TRP A 85 -5.07 12.71 -8.23
N GLU A 86 -5.14 13.70 -7.33
CA GLU A 86 -4.97 15.12 -7.69
C GLU A 86 -3.55 15.43 -8.19
N ARG A 87 -2.54 14.71 -7.69
CA ARG A 87 -1.15 14.83 -8.13
C ARG A 87 -0.83 14.09 -9.42
N GLY A 88 -1.79 13.34 -9.98
CA GLY A 88 -1.55 12.53 -11.18
C GLY A 88 -0.69 11.30 -10.90
N THR A 89 -0.87 10.68 -9.73
CA THR A 89 -0.31 9.36 -9.40
C THR A 89 -1.46 8.40 -9.06
N ALA A 90 -1.42 7.18 -9.61
CA ALA A 90 -2.38 6.13 -9.27
C ALA A 90 -1.68 4.80 -9.06
N THR A 91 -2.26 3.96 -8.19
CA THR A 91 -1.82 2.58 -8.02
C THR A 91 -2.87 1.64 -8.58
N LEU A 92 -2.59 1.07 -9.75
CA LEU A 92 -3.46 0.11 -10.42
C LEU A 92 -3.23 -1.29 -9.84
N MET A 93 -4.31 -2.01 -9.57
CA MET A 93 -4.26 -3.37 -9.04
C MET A 93 -4.64 -4.35 -10.15
N LEU A 94 -3.65 -5.13 -10.57
CA LEU A 94 -3.75 -6.11 -11.63
C LEU A 94 -4.39 -7.40 -11.13
N MET A 95 -4.91 -8.18 -12.08
CA MET A 95 -5.50 -9.51 -11.89
C MET A 95 -6.79 -9.46 -11.04
N GLY A 96 -7.45 -8.30 -11.06
CA GLY A 96 -8.73 -8.01 -10.43
C GLY A 96 -8.67 -7.76 -8.92
N SER A 97 -9.76 -8.04 -8.21
CA SER A 97 -10.00 -7.61 -6.81
C SER A 97 -10.19 -8.77 -5.82
N VAL A 98 -9.91 -10.00 -6.24
CA VAL A 98 -9.99 -11.20 -5.40
C VAL A 98 -8.64 -11.87 -5.28
N CYS A 99 -8.11 -11.89 -4.06
CA CYS A 99 -6.84 -12.49 -3.69
C CYS A 99 -7.00 -13.95 -3.22
N THR A 100 -6.04 -14.80 -3.59
CA THR A 100 -5.95 -16.19 -3.12
C THR A 100 -5.34 -16.32 -1.71
N ARG A 101 -4.91 -15.21 -1.13
CA ARG A 101 -4.33 -15.09 0.21
C ARG A 101 -5.20 -14.26 1.16
N ALA A 102 -4.98 -14.46 2.45
CA ALA A 102 -5.77 -13.87 3.53
C ALA A 102 -4.88 -13.21 4.60
N CYS A 103 -4.05 -12.23 4.18
CA CYS A 103 -3.28 -11.41 5.12
C CYS A 103 -4.24 -10.67 6.08
N LYS A 104 -4.01 -10.77 7.39
CA LYS A 104 -4.97 -10.30 8.42
C LYS A 104 -5.02 -8.78 8.58
N PHE A 105 -4.17 -8.06 7.85
CA PHE A 105 -4.18 -6.60 7.75
C PHE A 105 -4.88 -6.07 6.49
N CYS A 106 -5.07 -6.91 5.47
CA CYS A 106 -5.46 -6.49 4.12
C CYS A 106 -6.97 -6.65 3.87
N SER A 107 -7.62 -5.62 3.33
CA SER A 107 -9.05 -5.64 3.02
C SER A 107 -9.39 -5.98 1.57
N VAL A 108 -8.45 -6.46 0.77
CA VAL A 108 -8.79 -7.03 -0.54
C VAL A 108 -9.64 -8.27 -0.34
N ASN A 109 -10.62 -8.51 -1.21
CA ASN A 109 -11.50 -9.66 -1.08
C ASN A 109 -10.71 -10.97 -1.17
N THR A 110 -11.04 -11.96 -0.35
CA THR A 110 -10.36 -13.26 -0.38
C THR A 110 -11.24 -14.32 -1.04
N GLY A 111 -10.71 -15.04 -2.01
CA GLY A 111 -11.42 -16.08 -2.76
C GLY A 111 -10.48 -16.86 -3.67
N ASN A 112 -11.02 -17.60 -4.63
CA ASN A 112 -10.21 -18.30 -5.63
C ASN A 112 -10.79 -18.02 -7.03
N PRO A 113 -10.07 -17.25 -7.87
CA PRO A 113 -10.49 -16.95 -9.25
C PRO A 113 -10.49 -18.14 -10.22
N LYS A 114 -9.97 -19.30 -9.81
CA LYS A 114 -9.91 -20.56 -10.59
C LYS A 114 -9.28 -20.42 -11.97
N GLY A 115 -8.18 -19.69 -12.04
CA GLY A 115 -7.43 -19.44 -13.27
C GLY A 115 -8.03 -18.34 -14.16
N TRP A 116 -9.16 -17.73 -13.78
CA TRP A 116 -9.71 -16.61 -14.55
C TRP A 116 -8.74 -15.43 -14.58
N LEU A 117 -8.49 -14.87 -15.75
CA LEU A 117 -7.62 -13.73 -15.96
C LEU A 117 -8.11 -12.99 -17.21
N ASP A 118 -8.19 -11.65 -17.15
CA ASP A 118 -8.61 -10.86 -18.30
C ASP A 118 -7.43 -10.68 -19.28
N PRO A 119 -7.47 -11.28 -20.48
CA PRO A 119 -6.37 -11.14 -21.45
C PRO A 119 -6.23 -9.71 -22.00
N LEU A 120 -7.24 -8.85 -21.84
CA LEU A 120 -7.20 -7.45 -22.27
C LEU A 120 -6.71 -6.50 -21.16
N GLU A 121 -6.53 -6.97 -19.93
CA GLU A 121 -6.04 -6.13 -18.83
C GLU A 121 -4.75 -5.37 -19.16
N PRO A 122 -3.73 -5.95 -19.82
CA PRO A 122 -2.54 -5.19 -20.21
C PRO A 122 -2.83 -3.97 -21.10
N ALA A 123 -3.73 -4.12 -22.07
CA ALA A 123 -4.13 -3.03 -22.96
C ALA A 123 -4.95 -1.97 -22.19
N HIS A 124 -5.91 -2.42 -21.37
CA HIS A 124 -6.71 -1.53 -20.53
C HIS A 124 -5.85 -0.73 -19.55
N VAL A 125 -4.83 -1.35 -18.95
CA VAL A 125 -3.87 -0.68 -18.05
C VAL A 125 -3.09 0.39 -18.80
N ALA A 126 -2.53 0.08 -19.97
CA ALA A 126 -1.80 1.05 -20.78
C ALA A 126 -2.70 2.23 -21.20
N ASP A 127 -3.94 1.95 -21.60
CA ASP A 127 -4.92 2.97 -21.98
C ASP A 127 -5.29 3.86 -20.79
N ALA A 128 -5.52 3.29 -19.62
CA ALA A 128 -5.82 4.04 -18.40
C ALA A 128 -4.65 4.95 -17.98
N VAL A 129 -3.41 4.44 -18.03
CA VAL A 129 -2.19 5.24 -17.75
C VAL A 129 -2.08 6.43 -18.71
N ALA A 130 -2.31 6.20 -20.01
CA ALA A 130 -2.28 7.26 -21.03
C ALA A 130 -3.40 8.29 -20.83
N LEU A 131 -4.64 7.86 -20.56
CA LEU A 131 -5.78 8.75 -20.33
C LEU A 131 -5.60 9.62 -19.08
N MET A 132 -4.98 9.07 -18.04
CA MET A 132 -4.66 9.81 -16.81
C MET A 132 -3.43 10.71 -16.96
N GLY A 133 -2.61 10.53 -18.00
CA GLY A 133 -1.39 11.29 -18.22
C GLY A 133 -0.31 11.04 -17.16
N LEU A 134 -0.23 9.82 -16.62
CA LEU A 134 0.69 9.50 -15.52
C LEU A 134 2.14 9.43 -16.03
N LYS A 135 3.03 10.21 -15.42
CA LYS A 135 4.48 10.10 -15.63
C LYS A 135 5.12 8.98 -14.81
N TYR A 136 4.47 8.62 -13.71
CA TYR A 136 4.87 7.55 -12.81
C TYR A 136 3.62 6.76 -12.43
N VAL A 137 3.67 5.43 -12.57
CA VAL A 137 2.58 4.54 -12.19
C VAL A 137 3.10 3.44 -11.29
N VAL A 138 2.36 3.16 -10.21
CA VAL A 138 2.59 1.98 -9.39
C VAL A 138 1.62 0.90 -9.86
N LEU A 139 2.15 -0.24 -10.28
CA LEU A 139 1.38 -1.46 -10.46
C LEU A 139 1.49 -2.26 -9.17
N THR A 140 0.38 -2.86 -8.75
CA THR A 140 0.36 -3.92 -7.75
C THR A 140 -0.57 -5.02 -8.21
N SER A 141 -0.66 -6.13 -7.49
CA SER A 141 -1.61 -7.18 -7.83
C SER A 141 -2.09 -7.91 -6.59
N VAL A 142 -3.19 -8.63 -6.76
CA VAL A 142 -3.55 -9.70 -5.83
C VAL A 142 -2.61 -10.90 -5.99
N ASP A 143 -2.52 -11.76 -4.98
CA ASP A 143 -1.87 -13.06 -5.10
C ASP A 143 -2.73 -14.01 -5.95
N ARG A 144 -2.09 -14.66 -6.93
CA ARG A 144 -2.70 -15.61 -7.86
C ARG A 144 -2.09 -17.00 -7.75
N ASP A 145 -2.15 -17.59 -6.56
CA ASP A 145 -1.69 -18.95 -6.31
C ASP A 145 -2.46 -20.03 -7.12
N ASP A 146 -3.55 -19.63 -7.79
CA ASP A 146 -4.32 -20.45 -8.73
C ASP A 146 -3.74 -20.47 -10.16
N LEU A 147 -2.75 -19.63 -10.49
CA LEU A 147 -2.07 -19.61 -11.79
C LEU A 147 -0.73 -20.37 -11.72
N PRO A 148 -0.32 -21.08 -12.80
CA PRO A 148 0.95 -21.82 -12.81
C PRO A 148 2.19 -20.96 -12.57
N ASP A 149 2.20 -19.73 -13.09
CA ASP A 149 3.27 -18.75 -13.00
C ASP A 149 2.99 -17.67 -11.94
N LEU A 150 1.97 -17.87 -11.10
CA LEU A 150 1.55 -16.95 -10.05
C LEU A 150 1.23 -15.52 -10.54
N GLY A 151 0.98 -15.35 -11.86
CA GLY A 151 0.68 -14.08 -12.50
C GLY A 151 1.88 -13.24 -12.96
N ALA A 152 3.11 -13.75 -12.84
CA ALA A 152 4.32 -13.00 -13.18
C ALA A 152 4.38 -12.57 -14.66
N GLN A 153 4.02 -13.47 -15.58
CA GLN A 153 4.01 -13.14 -17.02
C GLN A 153 2.98 -12.06 -17.34
N HIS A 154 1.83 -12.10 -16.67
CA HIS A 154 0.77 -11.11 -16.86
C HIS A 154 1.17 -9.72 -16.36
N TYR A 155 1.85 -9.68 -15.21
CA TYR A 155 2.46 -8.47 -14.68
C TYR A 155 3.44 -7.85 -15.69
N ALA A 156 4.35 -8.67 -16.22
CA ALA A 156 5.33 -8.26 -17.24
C ALA A 156 4.65 -7.78 -18.54
N ASN A 157 3.54 -8.39 -18.95
CA ASN A 157 2.76 -7.96 -20.11
C ASN A 157 2.14 -6.57 -19.89
N CYS A 158 1.63 -6.26 -18.70
CA CYS A 158 1.09 -4.94 -18.37
C CYS A 158 2.17 -3.86 -18.43
N ILE A 159 3.35 -4.14 -17.87
CA ILE A 159 4.50 -3.22 -17.91
C ILE A 159 4.92 -2.93 -19.35
N ARG A 160 5.08 -3.97 -20.18
CA ARG A 160 5.45 -3.81 -21.60
C ARG A 160 4.37 -3.05 -22.39
N ALA A 161 3.09 -3.28 -22.11
CA ALA A 161 2.01 -2.55 -22.76
C ALA A 161 2.05 -1.04 -22.42
N ILE A 162 2.38 -0.69 -21.17
CA ILE A 162 2.60 0.71 -20.76
C ILE A 162 3.76 1.31 -21.56
N HIS A 163 4.95 0.69 -21.57
CA HIS A 163 6.10 1.25 -22.30
C HIS A 163 5.86 1.37 -23.81
N LEU A 164 5.11 0.44 -24.42
CA LEU A 164 4.76 0.53 -25.83
C LEU A 164 3.89 1.77 -26.13
N ARG A 165 2.99 2.13 -25.21
CA ARG A 165 2.05 3.25 -25.39
C ARG A 165 2.58 4.58 -24.86
N MET A 166 3.35 4.54 -23.78
CA MET A 166 3.87 5.66 -23.00
C MET A 166 5.33 5.37 -22.59
N PRO A 167 6.30 5.49 -23.52
CA PRO A 167 7.68 5.05 -23.31
C PRO A 167 8.42 5.81 -22.20
N GLU A 168 8.00 7.04 -21.91
CA GLU A 168 8.59 7.90 -20.86
C GLU A 168 7.99 7.65 -19.46
N THR A 169 6.95 6.82 -19.34
CA THR A 169 6.32 6.55 -18.04
C THR A 169 7.19 5.60 -17.22
N ALA A 170 7.61 6.05 -16.04
CA ALA A 170 8.28 5.20 -15.07
C ALA A 170 7.28 4.26 -14.38
N VAL A 171 7.65 2.98 -14.26
CA VAL A 171 6.80 1.95 -13.65
C VAL A 171 7.46 1.40 -12.38
N GLU A 172 6.74 1.48 -11.26
CA GLU A 172 7.03 0.73 -10.03
C GLU A 172 6.14 -0.52 -9.99
N ALA A 173 6.74 -1.68 -9.74
CA ALA A 173 5.99 -2.91 -9.50
C ALA A 173 6.06 -3.27 -8.02
N LEU A 174 4.93 -3.14 -7.31
CA LEU A 174 4.73 -3.72 -5.98
C LEU A 174 4.17 -5.12 -6.14
N THR A 175 5.04 -6.13 -6.11
CA THR A 175 4.68 -7.50 -6.48
C THR A 175 4.29 -8.36 -5.28
N PRO A 176 3.54 -9.45 -5.50
CA PRO A 176 3.55 -10.60 -4.61
C PRO A 176 4.96 -11.18 -4.41
N ASP A 177 5.08 -12.14 -3.51
CA ASP A 177 6.35 -12.86 -3.28
C ASP A 177 6.65 -13.97 -4.30
N PHE A 178 5.69 -14.29 -5.17
CA PHE A 178 5.73 -15.42 -6.10
C PHE A 178 6.19 -16.74 -5.45
N GLN A 179 5.85 -16.95 -4.17
CA GLN A 179 6.28 -18.09 -3.35
C GLN A 179 7.82 -18.26 -3.32
N GLY A 180 8.58 -17.18 -3.48
CA GLY A 180 10.05 -17.20 -3.53
C GLY A 180 10.65 -17.73 -4.84
N LYS A 181 9.84 -17.94 -5.89
CA LYS A 181 10.31 -18.43 -7.19
C LYS A 181 11.03 -17.32 -7.96
N LEU A 182 12.36 -17.37 -7.95
CA LEU A 182 13.21 -16.29 -8.48
C LEU A 182 13.13 -16.15 -10.00
N ASP A 183 12.79 -17.20 -10.75
CA ASP A 183 12.52 -17.15 -12.19
C ASP A 183 11.29 -16.30 -12.52
N LEU A 184 10.26 -16.35 -11.68
CA LEU A 184 9.07 -15.51 -11.81
C LEU A 184 9.39 -14.06 -11.43
N VAL A 185 10.22 -13.83 -10.41
CA VAL A 185 10.72 -12.49 -10.06
C VAL A 185 11.51 -11.88 -11.22
N ALA A 186 12.40 -12.65 -11.84
CA ALA A 186 13.19 -12.23 -13.01
C ALA A 186 12.27 -11.83 -14.18
N THR A 187 11.23 -12.60 -14.44
CA THR A 187 10.25 -12.31 -15.51
C THR A 187 9.65 -10.90 -15.38
N VAL A 188 9.39 -10.44 -14.16
CA VAL A 188 8.84 -9.09 -13.89
C VAL A 188 9.93 -8.02 -13.96
N LEU A 189 11.13 -8.28 -13.42
CA LEU A 189 12.28 -7.36 -13.49
C LEU A 189 12.68 -7.05 -14.93
N ASP A 190 12.72 -8.08 -15.78
CA ASP A 190 13.12 -7.98 -17.19
C ASP A 190 12.09 -7.21 -18.06
N ALA A 191 10.96 -6.79 -17.49
CA ALA A 191 9.96 -5.98 -18.18
C ALA A 191 10.30 -4.47 -18.23
N GLY A 192 11.36 -4.04 -17.54
CA GLY A 192 11.89 -2.67 -17.60
C GLY A 192 11.39 -1.76 -16.48
N LEU A 193 11.62 -2.11 -15.22
CA LEU A 193 11.11 -1.33 -14.08
C LEU A 193 12.03 -0.20 -13.65
N ALA A 194 11.42 0.92 -13.25
CA ALA A 194 12.12 1.95 -12.49
C ALA A 194 12.32 1.53 -11.03
N THR A 195 11.34 0.80 -10.46
CA THR A 195 11.39 0.34 -9.07
C THR A 195 10.73 -1.03 -8.95
N PHE A 196 11.39 -1.95 -8.26
CA PHE A 196 10.86 -3.24 -7.85
C PHE A 196 10.60 -3.22 -6.34
N ALA A 197 9.35 -3.38 -5.95
CA ALA A 197 8.93 -3.34 -4.56
C ALA A 197 8.33 -4.67 -4.12
N GLN A 198 8.71 -5.12 -2.94
CA GLN A 198 7.99 -6.17 -2.21
C GLN A 198 8.05 -5.84 -0.72
N ASN A 199 6.88 -5.67 -0.10
CA ASN A 199 6.75 -5.28 1.28
C ASN A 199 7.03 -6.45 2.24
N LEU A 200 7.86 -6.18 3.24
CA LEU A 200 8.06 -7.04 4.40
C LEU A 200 6.86 -7.00 5.35
N GLU A 201 6.16 -5.86 5.37
CA GLU A 201 4.94 -5.51 6.12
C GLU A 201 5.11 -5.42 7.63
N THR A 202 5.86 -6.33 8.25
CA THR A 202 6.06 -6.36 9.70
C THR A 202 7.35 -7.09 10.07
N VAL A 203 7.66 -7.16 11.36
CA VAL A 203 8.85 -7.81 11.92
C VAL A 203 8.74 -9.33 11.89
N GLU A 204 9.86 -10.04 12.03
CA GLU A 204 9.94 -11.50 11.85
C GLU A 204 8.95 -12.26 12.75
N ARG A 205 8.88 -11.94 14.05
CA ARG A 205 7.94 -12.56 15.01
C ARG A 205 6.48 -12.44 14.58
N LEU A 206 6.11 -11.31 13.97
CA LEU A 206 4.73 -10.99 13.60
C LEU A 206 4.35 -11.43 12.19
N THR A 207 5.30 -11.92 11.39
CA THR A 207 5.07 -12.28 9.99
C THR A 207 3.89 -13.24 9.81
N HIS A 208 3.85 -14.40 10.46
CA HIS A 208 2.73 -15.34 10.33
C HIS A 208 1.47 -14.96 11.12
N PRO A 209 1.57 -14.26 12.27
CA PRO A 209 0.41 -13.62 12.87
C PRO A 209 -0.30 -12.62 11.95
N VAL A 210 0.43 -11.85 11.14
CA VAL A 210 -0.06 -10.73 10.32
C VAL A 210 -0.34 -11.11 8.87
N ARG A 211 0.59 -11.82 8.23
CA ARG A 211 0.56 -12.15 6.80
C ARG A 211 0.00 -13.56 6.60
N ASP A 212 -0.40 -13.87 5.37
CA ASP A 212 -0.79 -15.22 4.99
C ASP A 212 0.35 -16.21 5.30
N PRO A 213 0.07 -17.45 5.75
CA PRO A 213 1.11 -18.42 6.11
C PRO A 213 2.13 -18.71 4.99
N ARG A 214 1.77 -18.49 3.72
CA ARG A 214 2.66 -18.65 2.56
C ARG A 214 3.66 -17.50 2.39
N ALA A 215 3.43 -16.35 3.04
CA ALA A 215 4.30 -15.18 2.98
C ALA A 215 5.32 -15.22 4.14
N GLY A 216 6.59 -15.45 3.80
CA GLY A 216 7.70 -15.54 4.76
C GLY A 216 8.54 -14.26 4.86
N TYR A 217 9.06 -13.99 6.05
CA TYR A 217 9.96 -12.87 6.32
C TYR A 217 11.26 -12.99 5.52
N ARG A 218 11.99 -14.09 5.72
CA ARG A 218 13.23 -14.40 5.00
C ARG A 218 13.00 -14.58 3.49
N GLN A 219 11.90 -15.23 3.10
CA GLN A 219 11.50 -15.32 1.68
C GLN A 219 11.36 -13.95 1.02
N THR A 220 10.76 -12.97 1.71
CA THR A 220 10.62 -11.60 1.18
C THR A 220 11.99 -10.95 0.99
N LEU A 221 12.88 -11.08 2.00
CA LEU A 221 14.24 -10.55 1.92
C LEU A 221 15.07 -11.23 0.81
N ASP A 222 14.92 -12.53 0.62
CA ASP A 222 15.61 -13.27 -0.45
C ASP A 222 15.15 -12.82 -1.85
N VAL A 223 13.86 -12.55 -2.03
CA VAL A 223 13.30 -11.97 -3.27
C VAL A 223 13.89 -10.58 -3.54
N LEU A 224 13.92 -9.70 -2.53
CA LEU A 224 14.48 -8.36 -2.67
C LEU A 224 15.99 -8.38 -2.95
N LYS A 225 16.73 -9.25 -2.25
CA LYS A 225 18.17 -9.47 -2.47
C LYS A 225 18.46 -10.06 -3.84
N PHE A 226 17.59 -10.92 -4.35
CA PHE A 226 17.68 -11.39 -5.73
C PHE A 226 17.43 -10.25 -6.71
N ALA A 227 16.37 -9.46 -6.52
CA ALA A 227 16.04 -8.34 -7.38
C ALA A 227 17.20 -7.35 -7.53
N LYS A 228 17.82 -6.95 -6.41
CA LYS A 228 18.98 -6.05 -6.44
C LYS A 228 20.18 -6.61 -7.20
N ARG A 229 20.42 -7.92 -7.12
CA ARG A 229 21.53 -8.59 -7.83
C ARG A 229 21.24 -8.80 -9.31
N HIS A 230 20.00 -9.12 -9.66
CA HIS A 230 19.57 -9.42 -11.03
C HIS A 230 19.45 -8.14 -11.87
N ALA A 231 18.93 -7.06 -11.29
CA ALA A 231 18.79 -5.75 -11.94
C ALA A 231 19.34 -4.63 -11.02
N PRO A 232 20.67 -4.43 -10.96
CA PRO A 232 21.30 -3.47 -10.03
C PRO A 232 20.85 -2.03 -10.18
N ASP A 233 20.48 -1.64 -11.40
CA ASP A 233 20.01 -0.29 -11.76
C ASP A 233 18.52 -0.07 -11.42
N THR A 234 17.77 -1.14 -11.11
CA THR A 234 16.39 -1.04 -10.63
C THR A 234 16.39 -0.79 -9.13
N ILE A 235 15.70 0.27 -8.69
CA ILE A 235 15.56 0.59 -7.26
C ILE A 235 14.78 -0.52 -6.58
N THR A 236 15.29 -1.05 -5.47
CA THR A 236 14.57 -2.00 -4.63
C THR A 236 13.89 -1.28 -3.48
N LYS A 237 12.65 -1.65 -3.20
CA LYS A 237 11.82 -0.97 -2.20
C LYS A 237 11.02 -1.94 -1.34
N THR A 238 10.84 -1.60 -0.08
CA THR A 238 9.98 -2.35 0.84
C THR A 238 9.23 -1.44 1.80
N SER A 239 8.36 -2.01 2.62
CA SER A 239 7.62 -1.28 3.63
C SER A 239 7.45 -2.04 4.94
N LEU A 240 7.21 -1.27 6.00
CA LEU A 240 6.76 -1.73 7.31
C LEU A 240 5.51 -0.96 7.73
N MET A 241 4.50 -1.69 8.18
CA MET A 241 3.37 -1.13 8.90
C MET A 241 3.63 -1.20 10.39
N LEU A 242 3.55 -0.05 11.07
CA LEU A 242 3.78 0.06 12.50
C LEU A 242 2.44 0.13 13.26
N GLY A 243 2.40 -0.42 14.47
CA GLY A 243 1.19 -0.51 15.28
C GLY A 243 0.52 -1.88 15.32
N LEU A 244 1.22 -2.94 14.90
CA LEU A 244 0.75 -4.33 14.90
C LEU A 244 1.23 -5.13 16.12
N GLY A 245 2.00 -4.49 17.01
CA GLY A 245 2.55 -5.10 18.23
C GLY A 245 4.05 -5.36 18.16
N GLU A 246 4.73 -4.80 17.15
CA GLU A 246 6.18 -4.77 17.05
C GLU A 246 6.78 -3.82 18.10
N THR A 247 7.95 -4.17 18.60
CA THR A 247 8.75 -3.31 19.49
C THR A 247 9.77 -2.50 18.68
N ASP A 248 10.32 -1.44 19.27
CA ASP A 248 11.32 -0.60 18.61
C ASP A 248 12.60 -1.37 18.26
N ALA A 249 13.03 -2.29 19.14
CA ALA A 249 14.16 -3.17 18.88
C ALA A 249 13.90 -4.12 17.69
N GLU A 250 12.66 -4.59 17.51
CA GLU A 250 12.31 -5.42 16.36
C GLU A 250 12.22 -4.61 15.07
N ILE A 251 11.81 -3.33 15.13
CA ILE A 251 11.88 -2.42 13.98
C ILE A 251 13.33 -2.19 13.59
N GLU A 252 14.20 -1.90 14.55
CA GLU A 252 15.63 -1.71 14.29
C GLU A 252 16.25 -2.96 13.63
N GLN A 253 15.98 -4.14 14.18
CA GLN A 253 16.43 -5.40 13.61
C GLN A 253 15.88 -5.64 12.19
N ALA A 254 14.62 -5.27 11.94
CA ALA A 254 14.04 -5.37 10.61
C ALA A 254 14.71 -4.42 9.62
N LEU A 255 15.06 -3.20 10.02
CA LEU A 255 15.82 -2.27 9.19
C LEU A 255 17.22 -2.84 8.89
N ASP A 256 17.90 -3.45 9.86
CA ASP A 256 19.19 -4.11 9.64
C ASP A 256 19.09 -5.28 8.65
N ASP A 257 18.07 -6.13 8.80
CA ASP A 257 17.81 -7.26 7.89
C ASP A 257 17.49 -6.79 6.46
N ILE A 258 16.65 -5.75 6.33
CA ILE A 258 16.32 -5.15 5.04
C ILE A 258 17.59 -4.59 4.39
N ARG A 259 18.44 -3.92 5.15
CA ARG A 259 19.69 -3.36 4.62
C ARG A 259 20.71 -4.43 4.27
N ALA A 260 20.78 -5.54 5.01
CA ALA A 260 21.59 -6.70 4.66
C ALA A 260 21.14 -7.42 3.38
N ALA A 261 19.91 -7.15 2.91
CA ALA A 261 19.38 -7.58 1.62
C ALA A 261 19.64 -6.57 0.47
N ASP A 262 20.39 -5.49 0.73
CA ASP A 262 20.69 -4.40 -0.21
C ASP A 262 19.44 -3.71 -0.79
N VAL A 263 18.43 -3.51 0.06
CA VAL A 263 17.24 -2.74 -0.30
C VAL A 263 17.55 -1.25 -0.27
N ASP A 264 17.20 -0.53 -1.34
CA ASP A 264 17.50 0.89 -1.48
C ASP A 264 16.55 1.76 -0.65
N VAL A 265 15.24 1.48 -0.69
CA VAL A 265 14.20 2.34 -0.10
C VAL A 265 13.32 1.58 0.88
N VAL A 266 13.03 2.19 2.02
CA VAL A 266 12.03 1.70 2.98
C VAL A 266 10.95 2.75 3.23
N THR A 267 9.68 2.31 3.26
CA THR A 267 8.57 3.15 3.71
C THR A 267 8.01 2.66 5.03
N MET A 268 7.75 3.54 5.98
CA MET A 268 7.20 3.21 7.29
C MET A 268 5.93 4.02 7.54
N GLY A 269 4.82 3.33 7.78
CA GLY A 269 3.51 3.96 7.98
C GLY A 269 2.66 3.30 9.06
N GLN A 270 1.68 4.02 9.57
CA GLN A 270 0.78 3.47 10.59
C GLN A 270 -0.15 2.42 9.97
N TYR A 271 -0.20 1.25 10.61
CA TYR A 271 -1.24 0.26 10.39
C TYR A 271 -2.61 0.85 10.75
N MET A 272 -3.53 0.83 9.78
CA MET A 272 -4.89 1.29 9.95
C MET A 272 -5.84 0.12 9.76
N ARG A 273 -6.51 -0.30 10.85
CA ARG A 273 -7.45 -1.41 10.83
C ARG A 273 -8.58 -1.18 9.82
N PRO A 274 -8.72 -2.00 8.75
CA PRO A 274 -9.71 -1.74 7.71
C PRO A 274 -11.16 -2.01 8.13
N THR A 275 -11.35 -3.05 8.95
CA THR A 275 -12.65 -3.45 9.52
C THR A 275 -12.41 -4.12 10.87
N LYS A 276 -13.46 -4.24 11.69
CA LYS A 276 -13.38 -4.98 12.96
C LYS A 276 -12.89 -6.43 12.79
N ASN A 277 -13.03 -7.05 11.62
CA ASN A 277 -12.62 -8.45 11.42
C ASN A 277 -11.09 -8.61 11.24
N HIS A 278 -10.36 -7.51 11.08
CA HIS A 278 -8.90 -7.49 10.95
C HIS A 278 -8.22 -7.34 12.33
N LEU A 279 -6.90 -7.47 12.35
CA LEU A 279 -6.09 -7.26 13.55
C LEU A 279 -6.40 -5.91 14.22
N PRO A 280 -6.54 -5.86 15.56
CA PRO A 280 -6.62 -4.59 16.28
C PRO A 280 -5.32 -3.81 16.11
N VAL A 281 -5.42 -2.48 16.17
CA VAL A 281 -4.22 -1.64 16.30
C VAL A 281 -3.68 -1.77 17.73
N GLU A 282 -2.45 -2.22 17.88
CA GLU A 282 -1.78 -2.42 19.19
C GLU A 282 -1.13 -1.12 19.72
N ARG A 283 -0.67 -0.24 18.82
CA ARG A 283 -0.21 1.11 19.18
C ARG A 283 -0.42 2.12 18.05
N PHE A 284 -0.65 3.38 18.44
CA PHE A 284 -0.60 4.51 17.51
C PHE A 284 0.75 5.21 17.64
N VAL A 285 1.59 5.04 16.62
CA VAL A 285 2.91 5.66 16.55
C VAL A 285 2.76 7.16 16.29
N SER A 286 3.47 7.97 17.07
CA SER A 286 3.47 9.42 16.98
C SER A 286 4.31 9.91 15.78
N PRO A 287 4.04 11.13 15.27
CA PRO A 287 4.89 11.73 14.23
C PRO A 287 6.38 11.80 14.62
N ASP A 288 6.69 12.09 15.88
CA ASP A 288 8.08 12.19 16.38
C ASP A 288 8.79 10.82 16.35
N GLU A 289 8.07 9.74 16.69
CA GLU A 289 8.60 8.37 16.56
C GLU A 289 8.84 8.00 15.09
N PHE A 290 7.92 8.35 14.16
CA PHE A 290 8.15 8.15 12.73
C PHE A 290 9.38 8.91 12.22
N HIS A 291 9.59 10.15 12.69
CA HIS A 291 10.79 10.92 12.39
C HIS A 291 12.05 10.20 12.92
N ALA A 292 12.03 9.70 14.17
CA ALA A 292 13.15 8.95 14.73
C ALA A 292 13.46 7.67 13.93
N TYR A 293 12.45 6.92 13.48
CA TYR A 293 12.66 5.74 12.63
C TYR A 293 13.22 6.10 11.26
N ARG A 294 12.86 7.27 10.70
CA ARG A 294 13.47 7.76 9.46
C ARG A 294 14.96 7.98 9.63
N GLU A 295 15.35 8.75 10.64
CA GLU A 295 16.76 9.03 10.93
C GLU A 295 17.55 7.74 11.18
N LEU A 296 16.94 6.79 11.91
CA LEU A 296 17.53 5.48 12.12
C LEU A 296 17.76 4.73 10.80
N ALA A 297 16.77 4.66 9.91
CA ALA A 297 16.91 4.03 8.61
C ALA A 297 18.00 4.73 7.77
N LEU A 298 17.98 6.06 7.65
CA LEU A 298 19.00 6.80 6.90
C LEU A 298 20.42 6.55 7.45
N SER A 299 20.57 6.49 8.79
CA SER A 299 21.85 6.18 9.43
C SER A 299 22.40 4.79 9.10
N LYS A 300 21.52 3.84 8.72
CA LYS A 300 21.87 2.48 8.28
C LYS A 300 22.21 2.41 6.78
N GLY A 301 22.12 3.52 6.05
CA GLY A 301 22.56 3.62 4.64
C GLY A 301 21.48 3.26 3.62
N PHE A 302 20.20 3.42 3.95
CA PHE A 302 19.14 3.45 2.94
C PHE A 302 19.33 4.65 2.00
N LEU A 303 19.00 4.48 0.73
CA LEU A 303 18.98 5.58 -0.25
C LEU A 303 17.90 6.60 0.11
N GLU A 304 16.74 6.14 0.58
CA GLU A 304 15.69 6.96 1.15
C GLU A 304 14.86 6.17 2.18
N ALA A 305 14.34 6.87 3.18
CA ALA A 305 13.37 6.35 4.12
C ALA A 305 12.17 7.29 4.22
N VAL A 306 11.03 6.88 3.65
CA VAL A 306 9.80 7.66 3.73
C VAL A 306 9.01 7.21 4.96
N SER A 307 8.86 8.10 5.94
CA SER A 307 8.30 7.73 7.24
C SER A 307 7.26 8.73 7.71
N GLY A 308 6.08 8.23 8.07
CA GLY A 308 5.03 9.07 8.63
C GLY A 308 3.69 8.36 8.81
N PRO A 309 2.78 8.91 9.62
CA PRO A 309 1.56 8.22 10.02
C PRO A 309 0.67 7.79 8.83
N LEU A 310 0.60 8.61 7.78
CA LEU A 310 -0.23 8.34 6.60
C LEU A 310 0.56 7.71 5.44
N VAL A 311 1.85 7.45 5.60
CA VAL A 311 2.67 6.84 4.55
C VAL A 311 2.14 5.46 4.18
N ARG A 312 2.22 5.16 2.89
CA ARG A 312 1.92 3.86 2.26
C ARG A 312 3.03 3.57 1.28
N SER A 313 3.21 2.30 0.89
CA SER A 313 4.25 1.93 -0.08
C SER A 313 4.20 2.78 -1.36
N SER A 314 3.01 3.12 -1.85
CA SER A 314 2.84 3.95 -3.05
C SER A 314 2.62 5.45 -2.78
N TYR A 315 2.72 5.92 -1.54
CA TYR A 315 2.50 7.34 -1.22
C TYR A 315 3.63 8.21 -1.75
N ARG A 316 3.30 9.13 -2.67
CA ARG A 316 4.24 10.04 -3.34
C ARG A 316 5.47 9.30 -3.90
N ALA A 317 5.27 8.10 -4.44
CA ALA A 317 6.34 7.25 -4.97
C ALA A 317 7.15 7.95 -6.06
N GLU A 318 6.52 8.86 -6.81
CA GLU A 318 7.16 9.68 -7.84
C GLU A 318 8.25 10.63 -7.32
N ARG A 319 8.25 10.92 -6.00
CA ARG A 319 9.18 11.84 -5.33
C ARG A 319 10.24 11.13 -4.49
N VAL A 320 10.24 9.80 -4.42
CA VAL A 320 11.13 9.05 -3.52
C VAL A 320 12.61 9.39 -3.74
N LEU A 321 12.99 9.71 -4.97
CA LEU A 321 14.37 10.08 -5.31
C LEU A 321 14.73 11.55 -5.03
N GLU A 322 13.78 12.37 -4.59
CA GLU A 322 14.04 13.77 -4.17
C GLU A 322 14.69 13.84 -2.79
N GLN A 323 14.68 12.74 -2.04
CA GLN A 323 15.32 12.55 -0.74
C GLN A 323 14.89 13.55 0.36
N ASP A 324 13.65 14.05 0.29
CA ASP A 324 13.08 15.07 1.17
C ASP A 324 11.91 14.54 2.04
N ASN A 325 11.91 13.22 2.34
CA ASN A 325 10.78 12.52 2.94
C ASN A 325 9.47 12.76 2.16
N VAL A 326 9.57 12.82 0.82
CA VAL A 326 8.50 13.15 -0.12
C VAL A 326 7.78 14.47 0.21
N GLY A 327 8.46 15.43 0.86
CA GLY A 327 7.93 16.71 1.32
C GLY A 327 6.98 16.61 2.51
N LEU A 328 7.21 15.65 3.41
CA LEU A 328 6.48 15.54 4.69
C LEU A 328 7.04 16.48 5.76
N GLU A 329 8.34 16.82 5.70
CA GLU A 329 9.01 17.64 6.72
C GLU A 329 8.46 19.08 6.78
N ASP A 330 8.16 19.70 5.63
CA ASP A 330 7.49 21.01 5.55
C ASP A 330 6.12 21.04 6.26
N THR A 331 5.47 19.88 6.41
CA THR A 331 4.16 19.77 7.06
C THR A 331 4.26 19.54 8.56
N ALA A 332 5.37 18.98 9.06
CA ALA A 332 5.60 18.74 10.48
C ALA A 332 5.80 20.07 11.23
N ASP A 333 6.60 20.97 10.66
CA ASP A 333 6.79 22.32 11.19
C ASP A 333 5.49 23.13 11.15
N ALA A 334 4.74 23.06 10.04
CA ALA A 334 3.43 23.70 9.94
C ALA A 334 2.38 23.12 10.92
N HIS A 335 2.47 21.82 11.24
CA HIS A 335 1.59 21.20 12.25
C HIS A 335 1.98 21.61 13.66
N LYS A 336 3.28 21.70 13.94
CA LYS A 336 3.83 22.15 15.22
C LYS A 336 3.46 23.59 15.49
N GLU A 337 3.56 24.47 14.48
CA GLU A 337 3.10 25.87 14.53
C GLU A 337 1.59 25.93 14.84
N LYS A 338 0.76 25.15 14.13
CA LYS A 338 -0.69 25.08 14.38
C LYS A 338 -1.07 24.58 15.77
N ILE A 339 -0.34 23.59 16.29
CA ILE A 339 -0.56 23.07 17.65
C ILE A 339 -0.16 24.12 18.69
N LEU A 340 0.97 24.81 18.48
CA LEU A 340 1.43 25.90 19.35
C LEU A 340 0.44 27.07 19.33
N ASP A 341 -0.11 27.41 18.17
CA ASP A 341 -1.13 28.46 18.04
C ASP A 341 -2.44 28.09 18.72
N ALA A 342 -2.91 26.84 18.59
CA ALA A 342 -4.09 26.36 19.31
C ALA A 342 -3.88 26.39 20.85
N ILE A 343 -2.67 26.08 21.33
CA ILE A 343 -2.32 26.18 22.76
C ILE A 343 -2.31 27.65 23.22
N ARG A 344 -1.80 28.57 22.39
CA ARG A 344 -1.78 30.02 22.66
C ARG A 344 -3.21 30.59 22.72
N GLU A 345 -4.09 30.22 21.80
CA GLU A 345 -5.50 30.64 21.76
C GLU A 345 -6.30 30.13 22.97
N SER A 346 -6.09 28.86 23.35
CA SER A 346 -6.72 28.29 24.55
C SER A 346 -6.27 28.99 25.84
N SER A 347 -4.98 29.35 25.91
CA SER A 347 -4.40 30.08 27.04
C SER A 347 -4.89 31.53 27.13
N ALA A 348 -5.13 32.18 25.98
CA ALA A 348 -5.72 33.53 25.91
C ALA A 348 -7.20 33.53 26.35
N THR A 349 -7.96 32.51 25.94
CA THR A 349 -9.38 32.34 26.31
C THR A 349 -9.54 32.11 27.82
N MET A 350 -8.63 31.33 28.45
CA MET A 350 -8.60 31.15 29.91
C MET A 350 -8.22 32.41 30.70
N ARG A 351 -7.47 33.35 30.12
CA ARG A 351 -7.16 34.65 30.76
C ARG A 351 -8.34 35.62 30.67
N SER A 352 -9.16 35.56 29.62
CA SER A 352 -10.36 36.39 29.46
C SER A 352 -11.51 36.02 30.40
N LEU A 353 -11.52 34.79 30.93
CA LEU A 353 -12.55 34.28 31.85
C LEU A 353 -12.22 34.54 33.34
N ARG A 354 -11.12 35.24 33.64
CA ARG A 354 -10.66 35.56 35.01
C ARG A 354 -10.70 37.07 35.34
N CYS A 355 -11.38 37.88 34.54
CA CYS A 355 -11.67 39.29 34.84
C CYS A 355 -13.13 39.47 35.26
#